data_AF-I1CDW9-F1
#
_entry.id   AF-I1CDW9-F1
#
_cell.length_a   1.000
_cell.length_b   1.000
_cell.length_c   1.000
_cell.angle_alpha   90.00
_cell.angle_beta   90.00
_cell.angle_gamma   90.00
#
_symmetry.space_group_name_H-M   'P 1'
#
loop_
_entity.id
_entity.type
_entity.pdbx_description
1 polymer ?
#
loop_
_entity_poly.entity_id
_entity_poly.type
_entity_poly.pdbx_seq_one_letter_code
_entity_poly.pdbx_strand_id
1 'polypeptide(L)'
;MDLKKQQQDIEQSLLLLRQEVEKHREKKTRCEQHYARLSFVPILRDQSKKKYLKARSRDWQLEQQLSEMRHALDLCRDHLRIISKQAAAGQSEREAICTEKQGSLDKVKGASETLDYLKQGSEFWSGFDVYQAQVVLEAAQYILKNNRHKASKKLTVDVDQVWIKTFKLACLEYGDRELYGDKHWNASTLKIQFDCSICQMSLVCWPRLTPMDELVCETCFKSIQKEPTIVSVSNHNMLRKLFHSLSLFKINI
;
A
#
# COMPACT_ATOMS: atom_id res chain seq x y z
N MET A 1 6.87 -28.98 14.41
CA MET A 1 7.16 -29.38 15.82
C MET A 1 7.97 -30.67 15.88
N ASP A 2 7.88 -31.54 14.88
CA ASP A 2 8.51 -32.87 14.93
C ASP A 2 10.03 -32.85 14.93
N LEU A 3 10.69 -31.95 14.20
CA LEU A 3 12.16 -31.88 14.15
C LEU A 3 12.83 -31.49 15.48
N LYS A 4 12.18 -30.64 16.30
CA LYS A 4 12.69 -30.28 17.63
C LYS A 4 12.57 -31.45 18.60
N LYS A 5 11.45 -32.17 18.53
CA LYS A 5 11.24 -33.39 19.32
C LYS A 5 12.23 -34.49 18.90
N GLN A 6 12.39 -34.68 17.59
CA GLN A 6 13.38 -35.59 17.03
C GLN A 6 14.82 -35.24 17.44
N GLN A 7 15.18 -33.95 17.46
CA GLN A 7 16.48 -33.51 17.98
C GLN A 7 16.67 -33.92 19.46
N GLN A 8 15.66 -33.70 20.30
CA GLN A 8 15.70 -34.07 21.72
C GLN A 8 15.82 -35.59 21.90
N ASP A 9 15.08 -36.38 21.13
CA ASP A 9 15.11 -37.84 21.19
C ASP A 9 16.49 -38.39 20.77
N ILE A 10 17.11 -37.81 19.73
CA ILE A 10 18.46 -38.16 19.29
C ILE A 10 19.51 -37.74 20.34
N GLU A 11 19.37 -36.56 20.94
CA GLU A 11 20.28 -36.08 22.00
C GLU A 11 20.24 -36.98 23.24
N GLN A 12 19.06 -37.43 23.66
CA GLN A 12 18.90 -38.39 24.75
C GLN A 12 19.50 -39.76 24.40
N SER A 13 19.25 -40.26 23.19
CA SER A 13 19.80 -41.53 22.71
C SER A 13 21.34 -41.49 22.61
N LEU A 14 21.91 -40.37 22.19
CA LEU A 14 23.35 -40.13 22.14
C LEU A 14 24.00 -40.16 23.52
N LEU A 15 23.33 -39.65 24.56
CA LEU A 15 23.85 -39.70 25.92
C LEU A 15 24.01 -41.15 26.41
N LEU A 16 22.99 -41.98 26.18
CA LEU A 16 23.02 -43.40 26.54
C LEU A 16 24.10 -44.15 25.75
N LEU A 17 24.16 -43.93 24.44
CA LEU A 17 25.13 -44.59 23.56
C LEU A 17 26.58 -44.21 23.89
N ARG A 18 26.85 -42.96 24.27
CA ARG A 18 28.18 -42.53 24.74
C ARG A 18 28.63 -43.30 25.97
N GLN A 19 27.73 -43.52 26.92
CA GLN A 19 28.04 -44.31 28.13
C GLN A 19 28.32 -45.78 27.80
N GLU A 20 27.61 -46.36 26.83
CA GLU A 20 27.85 -47.73 26.37
C GLU A 20 29.17 -47.88 25.62
N VAL A 21 29.49 -46.94 24.71
CA VAL A 21 30.76 -46.89 24.00
C VAL A 21 31.93 -46.86 24.98
N GLU A 22 31.87 -46.01 26.01
CA GLU A 22 32.94 -45.92 27.01
C GLU A 22 33.14 -47.24 27.77
N LYS A 23 32.05 -47.88 28.22
CA LYS A 23 32.11 -49.20 28.88
C LYS A 23 32.74 -50.27 27.97
N HIS A 24 32.43 -50.25 26.68
CA HIS A 24 32.95 -51.20 25.72
C HIS A 24 34.41 -50.93 25.33
N ARG A 25 34.81 -49.66 25.26
CA ARG A 25 36.19 -49.22 25.10
C ARG A 25 37.05 -49.70 26.26
N GLU A 26 36.63 -49.49 27.50
CA GLU A 26 37.31 -50.00 28.69
C GLU A 26 37.43 -51.53 28.68
N LYS A 27 36.38 -52.24 28.27
CA LYS A 27 36.39 -53.71 28.15
C LYS A 27 37.38 -54.18 27.08
N LYS A 28 37.43 -53.52 25.92
CA LYS A 28 38.42 -53.79 24.87
C LYS A 28 39.83 -53.60 25.40
N THR A 29 40.12 -52.47 26.06
CA THR A 29 41.43 -52.18 26.65
C THR A 29 41.85 -53.25 27.64
N ARG A 30 40.93 -53.70 28.52
CA ARG A 30 41.20 -54.82 29.44
C ARG A 30 41.51 -56.13 28.72
N CYS A 31 40.73 -56.48 27.69
CA CYS A 31 40.97 -57.69 26.89
C CYS A 31 42.27 -57.62 26.10
N GLU A 32 42.65 -56.44 25.60
CA GLU A 32 43.90 -56.18 24.89
C GLU A 32 45.11 -56.38 25.80
N GLN A 33 45.09 -55.78 26.99
CA GLN A 33 46.12 -55.98 28.01
C GLN A 33 46.25 -57.45 28.42
N HIS A 34 45.13 -58.15 28.60
CA HIS A 34 45.13 -59.57 28.95
C HIS A 34 45.70 -60.44 27.82
N TYR A 35 45.34 -60.17 26.57
CA TYR A 35 45.90 -60.85 25.41
C TYR A 35 47.41 -60.60 25.29
N ALA A 36 47.87 -59.36 25.46
CA ALA A 36 49.28 -59.02 25.42
C ALA A 36 50.09 -59.83 26.46
N ARG A 37 49.59 -59.94 27.70
CA ARG A 37 50.22 -60.72 28.78
C ARG A 37 50.28 -62.23 28.52
N LEU A 38 49.37 -62.79 27.73
CA LEU A 38 49.30 -64.25 27.47
C LEU A 38 49.75 -64.63 26.06
N SER A 39 50.22 -63.65 25.28
CA SER A 39 50.54 -63.80 23.87
C SER A 39 51.65 -64.83 23.58
N PHE A 40 52.55 -65.06 24.55
CA PHE A 40 53.66 -66.01 24.46
C PHE A 40 53.30 -67.44 24.89
N VAL A 41 52.11 -67.67 25.47
CA VAL A 41 51.66 -69.01 25.88
C VAL A 41 50.74 -69.58 24.80
N PRO A 42 51.16 -70.56 23.97
CA PRO A 42 50.43 -70.96 22.77
C PRO A 42 48.97 -71.37 23.03
N ILE A 43 48.70 -72.14 24.08
CA ILE A 43 47.36 -72.64 24.42
C ILE A 43 46.42 -71.50 24.88
N LEU A 44 46.95 -70.53 25.63
CA LEU A 44 46.17 -69.41 26.17
C LEU A 44 46.05 -68.24 25.20
N ARG A 45 47.00 -68.12 24.25
CA ARG A 45 47.03 -67.10 23.20
C ARG A 45 45.77 -67.12 22.35
N ASP A 46 45.35 -68.30 21.88
CA ASP A 46 44.21 -68.38 20.97
C ASP A 46 42.87 -68.05 21.66
N GLN A 47 42.71 -68.45 22.92
CA GLN A 47 41.52 -68.12 23.71
C GLN A 47 41.43 -66.63 24.04
N SER A 48 42.55 -66.03 24.46
CA SER A 48 42.63 -64.60 24.79
C SER A 48 42.50 -63.73 23.52
N LYS A 49 43.08 -64.15 22.38
CA LYS A 49 42.91 -63.51 21.07
C LYS A 49 41.45 -63.48 20.64
N LYS A 50 40.72 -64.59 20.75
CA LYS A 50 39.28 -64.65 20.43
C LYS A 50 38.46 -63.67 21.27
N LYS A 51 38.75 -63.56 22.58
CA LYS A 51 38.08 -62.59 23.47
C LYS A 51 38.37 -61.14 23.08
N TYR A 52 39.63 -60.82 22.79
CA TYR A 52 40.03 -59.49 22.31
C TYR A 52 39.36 -59.11 21.00
N LEU A 53 39.38 -60.00 19.99
CA LEU A 53 38.77 -59.72 18.69
C LEU A 53 37.26 -59.49 18.79
N LYS A 54 36.55 -60.25 19.63
CA LYS A 54 35.13 -60.00 19.92
C LYS A 54 34.90 -58.63 20.58
N ALA A 55 35.71 -58.27 21.58
CA ALA A 55 35.61 -56.97 22.24
C ALA A 55 35.90 -55.82 21.26
N ARG A 56 36.92 -55.95 20.41
CA ARG A 56 37.28 -54.98 19.37
C ARG A 56 36.19 -54.83 18.31
N SER A 57 35.60 -55.93 17.84
CA SER A 57 34.51 -55.87 16.86
C SER A 57 33.29 -55.13 17.41
N ARG A 58 32.97 -55.34 18.70
CA ARG A 58 31.80 -54.70 19.32
C ARG A 58 32.05 -53.23 19.65
N ASP A 59 33.26 -52.89 20.10
CA ASP A 59 33.73 -51.50 20.25
C ASP A 59 33.58 -50.74 18.92
N TRP A 60 34.09 -51.32 17.83
CA TRP A 60 33.97 -50.73 16.50
C TRP A 60 32.52 -50.52 16.05
N GLN A 61 31.64 -51.50 16.28
CA GLN A 61 30.21 -51.37 15.95
C GLN A 61 29.53 -50.23 16.72
N LEU A 62 29.84 -50.07 18.00
CA LEU A 62 29.25 -49.01 18.82
C LEU A 62 29.79 -47.62 18.47
N GLU A 63 31.09 -47.50 18.16
CA GLU A 63 31.68 -46.26 17.66
C GLU A 63 31.08 -45.85 16.30
N GLN A 64 30.82 -46.82 15.42
CA GLN A 64 30.13 -46.58 14.15
C GLN A 64 28.70 -46.05 14.37
N GLN A 65 27.92 -46.70 15.25
CA GLN A 65 26.57 -46.24 15.60
C GLN A 65 26.59 -44.84 16.24
N LEU A 66 27.60 -44.55 17.06
CA LEU A 66 27.76 -43.23 17.67
C LEU A 66 28.05 -42.15 16.61
N SER A 67 28.88 -42.47 15.62
CA SER A 67 29.15 -41.59 14.49
C SER A 67 27.90 -41.31 13.66
N GLU A 68 27.11 -42.35 13.35
CA GLU A 68 25.85 -42.23 12.59
C GLU A 68 24.82 -41.36 13.34
N MET A 69 24.65 -41.59 14.64
CA MET A 69 23.75 -40.77 15.48
C MET A 69 24.19 -39.31 15.58
N ARG A 70 25.50 -39.04 15.67
CA ARG A 70 26.04 -37.67 15.65
C ARG A 70 25.73 -36.99 14.32
N HIS A 71 25.97 -37.69 13.22
CA HIS A 71 25.67 -37.16 11.90
C HIS A 71 24.17 -36.85 11.72
N ALA A 72 23.29 -37.74 12.18
CA ALA A 72 21.85 -37.51 12.16
C ALA A 72 21.45 -36.26 12.96
N LEU A 73 22.06 -36.03 14.13
CA LEU A 73 21.83 -34.84 14.94
C LEU A 73 22.25 -33.56 14.21
N ASP A 74 23.41 -33.57 13.57
CA ASP A 74 23.94 -32.42 12.82
C ASP A 74 23.00 -32.07 11.66
N LEU A 75 22.50 -33.07 10.92
CA LEU A 75 21.50 -32.88 9.86
C LEU A 75 20.20 -32.26 10.40
N CYS A 76 19.68 -32.75 11.54
CA CYS A 76 18.50 -32.17 12.17
C CYS A 76 18.72 -30.70 12.56
N ARG A 77 19.89 -30.37 13.11
CA ARG A 77 20.24 -29.00 13.52
C ARG A 77 20.37 -28.06 12.33
N ASP A 78 20.99 -28.51 11.25
CA ASP A 78 21.11 -27.72 10.04
C ASP A 78 19.76 -27.49 9.37
N HIS A 79 18.89 -28.50 9.34
CA HIS A 79 17.50 -28.34 8.87
C HIS A 79 16.74 -27.31 9.71
N LEU A 80 16.82 -27.38 11.04
CA LEU A 80 16.19 -26.40 11.93
C LEU A 80 16.74 -24.99 11.70
N ARG A 81 18.04 -24.85 11.46
CA ARG A 81 18.67 -23.57 11.13
C ARG A 81 18.16 -23.01 9.80
N ILE A 82 18.05 -23.84 8.77
CA ILE A 82 17.52 -23.43 7.45
C ILE A 82 16.07 -22.98 7.58
N ILE A 83 15.22 -23.80 8.22
CA ILE A 83 13.81 -23.47 8.43
C ILE A 83 13.67 -22.16 9.21
N SER A 84 14.47 -21.96 10.27
CA SER A 84 14.45 -20.72 11.06
C SER A 84 14.83 -19.50 10.22
N LYS A 85 15.88 -19.60 9.40
CA LYS A 85 16.29 -18.51 8.48
C LYS A 85 15.21 -18.20 7.46
N GLN A 86 14.60 -19.22 6.85
CA GLN A 86 13.50 -19.05 5.89
C GLN A 86 12.27 -18.42 6.55
N ALA A 87 11.92 -18.85 7.77
CA ALA A 87 10.81 -18.27 8.52
C ALA A 87 11.06 -16.78 8.85
N ALA A 88 12.29 -16.43 9.27
CA ALA A 88 12.65 -15.04 9.54
C ALA A 88 12.60 -14.16 8.27
N ALA A 89 13.12 -14.66 7.14
CA ALA A 89 13.06 -13.96 5.86
C ALA A 89 11.60 -13.76 5.41
N GLY A 90 10.79 -14.82 5.46
CA GLY A 90 9.36 -14.74 5.10
C GLY A 90 8.56 -13.81 6.03
N GLN A 91 8.93 -13.70 7.30
CA GLN A 91 8.29 -12.74 8.22
C GLN A 91 8.64 -11.30 7.85
N SER A 92 9.91 -11.01 7.56
CA SER A 92 10.34 -9.66 7.14
C SER A 92 9.66 -9.22 5.83
N GLU A 93 9.50 -10.13 4.87
CA GLU A 93 8.78 -9.85 3.62
C GLU A 93 7.29 -9.54 3.87
N ARG A 94 6.64 -10.31 4.75
CA ARG A 94 5.24 -10.04 5.13
C ARG A 94 5.06 -8.68 5.81
N GLU A 95 5.99 -8.28 6.66
CA GLU A 95 5.97 -6.98 7.32
C GLU A 95 6.14 -5.83 6.30
N ALA A 96 7.05 -5.99 5.34
CA ALA A 96 7.21 -5.03 4.24
C ALA A 96 5.91 -4.90 3.41
N ILE A 97 5.29 -6.02 3.02
CA ILE A 97 4.02 -5.99 2.28
C ILE A 97 2.91 -5.33 3.09
N CYS A 98 2.84 -5.61 4.41
CA CYS A 98 1.82 -5.03 5.27
C CYS A 98 1.96 -3.50 5.38
N THR A 99 3.19 -3.00 5.53
CA THR A 99 3.45 -1.56 5.59
C THR A 99 3.16 -0.86 4.26
N GLU A 100 3.54 -1.45 3.13
CA GLU A 100 3.22 -0.94 1.80
C GLU A 100 1.70 -0.89 1.55
N LYS A 101 1.00 -1.96 1.94
CA LYS A 101 -0.46 -2.04 1.85
C LYS A 101 -1.12 -0.94 2.68
N GLN A 102 -0.68 -0.74 3.91
CA GLN A 102 -1.23 0.31 4.78
C GLN A 102 -1.00 1.70 4.17
N GLY A 103 0.22 1.99 3.70
CA GLY A 103 0.53 3.26 3.04
C GLY A 103 -0.30 3.48 1.77
N SER A 104 -0.62 2.41 1.04
CA SER A 104 -1.51 2.49 -0.13
C SER A 104 -2.96 2.75 0.26
N LEU A 105 -3.47 2.09 1.32
CA LEU A 105 -4.82 2.34 1.84
C LEU A 105 -4.99 3.80 2.32
N ASP A 106 -3.97 4.35 2.99
CA ASP A 106 -4.00 5.73 3.46
C ASP A 106 -4.05 6.72 2.27
N LYS A 107 -3.31 6.44 1.19
CA LYS A 107 -3.38 7.22 -0.06
C LYS A 107 -4.76 7.15 -0.70
N VAL A 108 -5.35 5.96 -0.80
CA VAL A 108 -6.70 5.76 -1.36
C VAL A 108 -7.73 6.53 -0.53
N LYS A 109 -7.63 6.47 0.79
CA LYS A 109 -8.53 7.20 1.69
C LYS A 109 -8.41 8.71 1.50
N GLY A 110 -7.19 9.25 1.49
CA GLY A 110 -6.97 10.68 1.25
C GLY A 110 -7.46 11.14 -0.13
N ALA A 111 -7.28 10.32 -1.17
CA ALA A 111 -7.82 10.58 -2.49
C ALA A 111 -9.37 10.58 -2.50
N SER A 112 -10.00 9.63 -1.80
CA SER A 112 -11.45 9.56 -1.66
C SER A 112 -12.01 10.81 -0.96
N GLU A 113 -11.39 11.23 0.14
CA GLU A 113 -11.80 12.45 0.87
C GLU A 113 -11.67 13.70 -0.03
N THR A 114 -10.61 13.76 -0.84
CA THR A 114 -10.42 14.84 -1.82
C THR A 114 -11.50 14.80 -2.91
N LEU A 115 -11.83 13.62 -3.45
CA LEU A 115 -12.87 13.46 -4.47
C LEU A 115 -14.25 13.85 -3.93
N ASP A 116 -14.59 13.44 -2.70
CA ASP A 116 -15.85 13.81 -2.07
C ASP A 116 -15.95 15.33 -1.89
N TYR A 117 -14.85 15.98 -1.49
CA TYR A 117 -14.76 17.43 -1.39
C TYR A 117 -14.98 18.15 -2.73
N LEU A 118 -14.35 17.64 -3.80
CA LEU A 118 -14.50 18.19 -5.14
C LEU A 118 -15.90 17.96 -5.71
N LYS A 119 -16.50 16.80 -5.42
CA LYS A 119 -17.88 16.48 -5.80
C LYS A 119 -18.87 17.46 -5.16
N GLN A 120 -18.72 17.74 -3.87
CA GLN A 120 -19.54 18.75 -3.19
C GLN A 120 -19.40 20.13 -3.85
N GLY A 121 -18.17 20.52 -4.23
CA GLY A 121 -17.93 21.75 -4.98
C GLY A 121 -18.60 21.77 -6.35
N SER A 122 -18.54 20.65 -7.08
CA SER A 122 -19.21 20.49 -8.38
C SER A 122 -20.73 20.64 -8.26
N GLU A 123 -21.34 19.96 -7.28
CA GLU A 123 -22.78 20.04 -7.00
C GLU A 123 -23.19 21.45 -6.57
N PHE A 124 -22.37 22.11 -5.73
CA PHE A 124 -22.59 23.49 -5.32
C PHE A 124 -22.60 24.45 -6.53
N TRP A 125 -21.54 24.43 -7.36
CA TRP A 125 -21.40 25.37 -8.48
C TRP A 125 -22.42 25.12 -9.59
N SER A 126 -22.76 23.86 -9.86
CA SER A 126 -23.83 23.52 -10.81
C SER A 126 -25.20 23.97 -10.32
N GLY A 127 -25.50 23.79 -9.03
CA GLY A 127 -26.73 24.32 -8.43
C GLY A 127 -26.78 25.86 -8.41
N PHE A 128 -25.64 26.51 -8.12
CA PHE A 128 -25.53 27.97 -8.13
C PHE A 128 -25.94 28.57 -9.48
N ASP A 129 -25.50 27.96 -10.59
CA ASP A 129 -25.86 28.43 -11.93
C ASP A 129 -27.36 28.31 -12.22
N VAL A 130 -27.95 27.17 -11.86
CA VAL A 130 -29.36 26.89 -12.14
C VAL A 130 -30.29 27.73 -11.28
N TYR A 131 -29.99 27.90 -10.00
CA TYR A 131 -30.93 28.48 -9.05
C TYR A 131 -30.71 29.96 -8.76
N GLN A 132 -29.47 30.45 -8.88
CA GLN A 132 -29.15 31.83 -8.50
C GLN A 132 -28.75 32.68 -9.71
N ALA A 133 -27.82 32.22 -10.55
CA ALA A 133 -27.42 32.96 -11.73
C ALA A 133 -28.56 33.14 -12.73
N GLN A 134 -29.36 32.08 -12.95
CA GLN A 134 -30.52 32.13 -13.84
C GLN A 134 -31.59 33.14 -13.39
N VAL A 135 -31.89 33.20 -12.09
CA VAL A 135 -32.91 34.13 -11.54
C VAL A 135 -32.48 35.58 -11.71
N VAL A 136 -31.19 35.88 -11.49
CA VAL A 136 -30.63 37.21 -11.77
C VAL A 136 -30.76 37.56 -13.25
N LEU A 137 -30.41 36.63 -14.14
CA LEU A 137 -30.51 36.83 -15.59
C LEU A 137 -31.96 37.06 -16.05
N GLU A 138 -32.90 36.26 -15.58
CA GLU A 138 -34.33 36.38 -15.92
C GLU A 138 -34.91 37.71 -15.44
N ALA A 139 -34.63 38.08 -14.19
CA ALA A 139 -35.08 39.36 -13.64
C ALA A 139 -34.46 40.56 -14.37
N ALA A 140 -33.17 40.49 -14.73
CA ALA A 140 -32.51 41.51 -15.54
C ALA A 140 -33.12 41.62 -16.94
N GLN A 141 -33.35 40.48 -17.60
CA GLN A 141 -33.96 40.43 -18.93
C GLN A 141 -35.38 41.02 -18.94
N TYR A 142 -36.18 40.72 -17.91
CA TYR A 142 -37.52 41.29 -17.76
C TYR A 142 -37.46 42.82 -17.65
N ILE A 143 -36.62 43.35 -16.76
CA ILE A 143 -36.43 44.79 -16.57
C ILE A 143 -35.97 45.47 -17.87
N LEU A 144 -35.01 44.86 -18.59
CA LEU A 144 -34.48 45.40 -19.84
C LEU A 144 -35.51 45.40 -20.98
N LYS A 145 -36.33 44.34 -21.10
CA LYS A 145 -37.37 44.23 -22.13
C LYS A 145 -38.55 45.17 -21.84
N ASN A 146 -39.00 45.28 -20.59
CA ASN A 146 -40.16 46.11 -20.25
C ASN A 146 -39.85 47.60 -20.10
N ASN A 147 -38.63 48.01 -19.73
CA ASN A 147 -38.27 49.43 -19.73
C ASN A 147 -38.27 50.06 -21.13
N ARG A 148 -38.16 49.27 -22.21
CA ARG A 148 -38.25 49.75 -23.60
C ARG A 148 -39.69 50.12 -24.02
N HIS A 149 -40.72 49.69 -23.29
CA HIS A 149 -42.14 49.91 -23.64
C HIS A 149 -42.85 50.98 -22.80
N LYS A 150 -42.14 51.69 -21.91
CA LYS A 150 -42.70 52.72 -20.99
C LYS A 150 -43.04 54.07 -21.65
N ALA A 151 -43.32 54.09 -22.95
CA ALA A 151 -43.94 55.24 -23.59
C ALA A 151 -45.47 55.29 -23.42
N SER A 152 -46.12 54.25 -22.85
CA SER A 152 -47.58 54.21 -22.75
C SER A 152 -48.13 53.61 -21.43
N LYS A 153 -48.74 54.51 -20.63
CA LYS A 153 -49.88 54.35 -19.70
C LYS A 153 -49.82 53.38 -18.49
N LYS A 154 -49.65 54.02 -17.32
CA LYS A 154 -50.46 53.97 -16.06
C LYS A 154 -50.86 52.66 -15.35
N LEU A 155 -50.62 51.44 -15.86
CA LEU A 155 -50.92 50.20 -15.13
C LEU A 155 -49.69 49.34 -14.73
N THR A 156 -48.47 49.72 -15.10
CA THR A 156 -47.27 48.86 -14.99
C THR A 156 -46.43 49.09 -13.73
N VAL A 157 -46.71 50.13 -12.95
CA VAL A 157 -45.82 50.59 -11.86
C VAL A 157 -45.64 49.52 -10.78
N ASP A 158 -46.68 48.75 -10.45
CA ASP A 158 -46.63 47.79 -9.34
C ASP A 158 -45.84 46.51 -9.71
N VAL A 159 -46.06 45.99 -10.93
CA VAL A 159 -45.34 44.80 -11.44
C VAL A 159 -43.85 45.11 -11.65
N ASP A 160 -43.53 46.30 -12.17
CA ASP A 160 -42.14 46.71 -12.35
C ASP A 160 -41.40 46.84 -11.00
N GLN A 161 -42.07 47.34 -9.97
CA GLN A 161 -41.49 47.44 -8.62
C GLN A 161 -41.22 46.06 -8.01
N VAL A 162 -42.09 45.08 -8.25
CA VAL A 162 -41.84 43.68 -7.85
C VAL A 162 -40.59 43.14 -8.53
N TRP A 163 -40.46 43.27 -9.85
CA TRP A 163 -39.29 42.76 -10.57
C TRP A 163 -37.99 43.49 -10.22
N ILE A 164 -38.04 44.81 -9.97
CA ILE A 164 -36.87 45.56 -9.48
C ILE A 164 -36.45 45.06 -8.09
N LYS A 165 -37.39 44.77 -7.19
CA LYS A 165 -37.08 44.18 -5.88
C LYS A 165 -36.53 42.77 -6.01
N THR A 166 -37.13 41.94 -6.85
CA THR A 166 -36.65 40.57 -7.14
C THR A 166 -35.24 40.59 -7.69
N PHE A 167 -34.94 41.47 -8.64
CA PHE A 167 -33.58 41.61 -9.18
C PHE A 167 -32.57 42.02 -8.10
N LYS A 168 -32.91 43.01 -7.26
CA LYS A 168 -32.02 43.44 -6.17
C LYS A 168 -31.74 42.32 -5.16
N LEU A 169 -32.77 41.58 -4.75
CA LEU A 169 -32.62 40.45 -3.84
C LEU A 169 -31.80 39.32 -4.47
N ALA A 170 -32.09 38.97 -5.72
CA ALA A 170 -31.34 37.95 -6.46
C ALA A 170 -29.86 38.32 -6.60
N CYS A 171 -29.53 39.60 -6.85
CA CYS A 171 -28.14 40.06 -6.91
C CYS A 171 -27.42 39.96 -5.55
N LEU A 172 -28.13 40.23 -4.44
CA LEU A 172 -27.57 40.07 -3.09
C LEU A 172 -27.32 38.60 -2.78
N GLU A 173 -28.31 37.73 -3.00
CA GLU A 173 -28.18 36.29 -2.80
C GLU A 173 -27.10 35.67 -3.68
N TYR A 174 -26.98 36.13 -4.93
CA TYR A 174 -25.90 35.74 -5.83
C TYR A 174 -24.53 36.07 -5.23
N GLY A 175 -24.33 37.31 -4.77
CA GLY A 175 -23.07 37.74 -4.18
C GLY A 175 -22.70 36.97 -2.92
N ASP A 176 -23.66 36.73 -2.02
CA ASP A 176 -23.43 35.97 -0.79
C ASP A 176 -23.05 34.51 -1.08
N ARG A 177 -23.71 33.90 -2.07
CA ARG A 177 -23.45 32.52 -2.50
C ARG A 177 -22.12 32.40 -3.25
N GLU A 178 -21.78 33.36 -4.10
CA GLU A 178 -20.47 33.43 -4.77
C GLU A 178 -19.34 33.54 -3.75
N LEU A 179 -19.47 34.44 -2.76
CA LEU A 179 -18.52 34.57 -1.65
C LEU A 179 -18.41 33.29 -0.80
N TYR A 180 -19.52 32.60 -0.57
CA TYR A 180 -19.51 31.31 0.12
C TYR A 180 -18.74 30.27 -0.71
N GLY A 181 -19.02 30.17 -2.01
CA GLY A 181 -18.33 29.27 -2.92
C GLY A 181 -16.83 29.54 -2.99
N ASP A 182 -16.44 30.81 -3.12
CA ASP A 182 -15.04 31.24 -3.19
C ASP A 182 -14.28 31.04 -1.88
N LYS A 183 -14.96 30.98 -0.73
CA LYS A 183 -14.32 30.65 0.56
C LYS A 183 -14.02 29.17 0.69
N HIS A 184 -14.87 28.31 0.16
CA HIS A 184 -14.75 26.86 0.32
C HIS A 184 -14.00 26.24 -0.86
N TRP A 185 -14.37 26.57 -2.09
CA TRP A 185 -13.82 25.96 -3.31
C TRP A 185 -12.94 26.90 -4.14
N ASN A 186 -12.05 27.64 -3.48
CA ASN A 186 -11.14 28.54 -4.16
C ASN A 186 -10.02 27.78 -4.89
N ALA A 187 -9.94 27.97 -6.21
CA ALA A 187 -8.88 27.37 -7.03
C ALA A 187 -7.46 27.84 -6.66
N SER A 188 -7.32 29.02 -6.05
CA SER A 188 -6.00 29.55 -5.65
C SER A 188 -5.46 28.93 -4.36
N THR A 189 -6.33 28.38 -3.51
CA THR A 189 -5.95 27.75 -2.24
C THR A 189 -5.97 26.23 -2.30
N LEU A 190 -6.84 25.66 -3.15
CA LEU A 190 -6.94 24.22 -3.36
C LEU A 190 -5.72 23.68 -4.10
N LYS A 191 -5.07 22.70 -3.47
CA LYS A 191 -3.97 21.94 -4.04
C LYS A 191 -4.39 20.50 -4.22
N ILE A 192 -4.48 20.06 -5.47
CA ILE A 192 -4.82 18.69 -5.82
C ILE A 192 -3.57 18.06 -6.41
N GLN A 193 -3.29 16.82 -6.04
CA GLN A 193 -2.27 16.03 -6.72
C GLN A 193 -2.86 15.41 -7.99
N PHE A 194 -2.21 15.64 -9.13
CA PHE A 194 -2.61 15.03 -10.40
C PHE A 194 -1.39 14.81 -11.29
N ASP A 195 -1.53 13.91 -12.26
CA ASP A 195 -0.53 13.67 -13.28
C ASP A 195 -0.90 14.43 -14.55
N CYS A 196 0.01 15.27 -15.03
CA CYS A 196 -0.20 16.06 -16.24
C CYS A 196 -0.17 15.15 -17.49
N SER A 197 -1.21 15.16 -18.32
CA SER A 197 -1.28 14.30 -19.52
C SER A 197 -0.16 14.55 -20.54
N ILE A 198 0.43 15.74 -20.53
CA ILE A 198 1.46 16.16 -21.50
C ILE A 198 2.87 15.89 -20.98
N CYS A 199 3.23 16.41 -19.81
CA CYS A 199 4.59 16.25 -19.29
C CYS A 199 4.79 15.01 -18.43
N GLN A 200 3.72 14.27 -18.11
CA GLN A 200 3.74 13.04 -17.31
C GLN A 200 4.38 13.23 -15.92
N MET A 201 4.38 14.46 -15.41
CA MET A 201 4.86 14.79 -14.07
C MET A 201 3.68 14.83 -13.10
N SER A 202 3.89 14.25 -11.91
CA SER A 202 2.96 14.39 -10.78
C SER A 202 3.16 15.75 -10.12
N LEU A 203 2.10 16.55 -10.07
CA LEU A 203 2.13 17.94 -9.62
C LEU A 203 1.04 18.18 -8.57
N VAL A 204 1.32 19.13 -7.65
CA VAL A 204 0.41 19.51 -6.57
C VAL A 204 -0.03 20.96 -6.78
N CYS A 205 -1.04 21.15 -7.63
CA CYS A 205 -1.62 22.45 -7.94
C CYS A 205 -3.04 22.28 -8.52
N TRP A 206 -3.72 23.40 -8.80
CA TRP A 206 -4.98 23.35 -9.52
C TRP A 206 -4.74 22.99 -11.00
N PRO A 207 -5.35 21.92 -11.54
CA PRO A 207 -5.17 21.54 -12.94
C PRO A 207 -5.94 22.46 -13.89
N ARG A 208 -5.54 22.45 -15.17
CA ARG A 208 -6.29 23.04 -16.29
C ARG A 208 -6.84 21.93 -17.18
N LEU A 209 -7.94 22.20 -17.88
CA LEU A 209 -8.49 21.28 -18.88
C LEU A 209 -8.08 21.70 -20.29
N THR A 210 -7.66 20.72 -21.07
CA THR A 210 -7.58 20.85 -22.54
C THR A 210 -8.99 20.84 -23.15
N PRO A 211 -9.14 21.19 -24.45
CA PRO A 211 -10.41 21.03 -25.17
C PRO A 211 -10.92 19.58 -25.24
N MET A 212 -10.05 18.60 -24.99
CA MET A 212 -10.36 17.16 -24.94
C MET A 212 -10.60 16.67 -23.50
N ASP A 213 -10.82 17.59 -22.56
CA ASP A 213 -11.07 17.31 -21.14
C ASP A 213 -9.93 16.57 -20.41
N GLU A 214 -8.67 16.73 -20.85
CA GLU A 214 -7.51 16.16 -20.16
C GLU A 214 -6.92 17.14 -19.13
N LEU A 215 -6.43 16.60 -18.01
CA LEU A 215 -5.78 17.38 -16.95
C LEU A 215 -4.34 17.73 -17.34
N VAL A 216 -4.05 19.03 -17.39
CA VAL A 216 -2.71 19.55 -17.72
C VAL A 216 -2.27 20.60 -16.71
N CYS A 217 -0.95 20.72 -16.53
CA CYS A 217 -0.38 21.78 -15.70
C CYS A 217 -0.42 23.13 -16.40
N GLU A 218 -0.34 24.21 -15.62
CA GLU A 218 -0.37 25.59 -16.12
C GLU A 218 0.68 25.85 -17.22
N THR A 219 1.87 25.26 -17.09
CA THR A 219 2.96 25.41 -18.08
C THR A 219 2.59 24.76 -19.41
N CYS A 220 2.12 23.51 -19.37
CA CYS A 220 1.69 22.78 -20.57
C CYS A 220 0.44 23.39 -21.20
N PHE A 221 -0.49 23.88 -20.38
CA PHE A 221 -1.68 24.58 -20.87
C PHE A 221 -1.32 25.84 -21.67
N LYS A 222 -0.38 26.65 -21.16
CA LYS A 222 0.11 27.85 -21.87
C LYS A 222 0.83 27.55 -23.17
N SER A 223 1.50 26.40 -23.30
CA SER A 223 2.12 26.01 -24.58
C SER A 223 1.08 25.65 -25.63
N ILE A 224 -0.06 25.05 -25.25
CA ILE A 224 -1.15 24.71 -26.17
C ILE A 224 -1.88 25.98 -26.63
N GLN A 225 -2.13 26.92 -25.71
CA GLN A 225 -2.84 28.17 -26.03
C GLN A 225 -2.06 29.15 -26.92
N LYS A 226 -0.78 28.89 -27.21
CA LYS A 226 -0.01 29.67 -28.19
C LYS A 226 -0.41 29.40 -29.64
N GLU A 227 -1.25 28.38 -29.90
CA GLU A 227 -1.99 28.27 -31.16
C GLU A 227 -3.34 29.02 -31.03
N PRO A 228 -3.65 29.97 -31.93
CA PRO A 228 -4.76 30.88 -31.73
C PRO A 228 -6.09 30.19 -32.03
N THR A 229 -6.72 29.60 -31.00
CA THR A 229 -8.17 29.40 -30.98
C THR A 229 -8.78 30.39 -30.00
N ILE A 230 -9.45 31.39 -30.57
CA ILE A 230 -10.21 32.42 -29.87
C ILE A 230 -11.36 31.73 -29.13
N VAL A 231 -11.18 31.40 -27.85
CA VAL A 231 -12.31 31.17 -26.94
C VAL A 231 -11.98 31.79 -25.58
N SER A 232 -12.46 33.02 -25.36
CA SER A 232 -12.46 33.62 -24.02
C SER A 232 -13.58 32.98 -23.20
N VAL A 233 -13.30 31.82 -22.62
CA VAL A 233 -14.16 31.23 -21.60
C VAL A 233 -13.80 31.90 -20.27
N SER A 234 -14.74 32.66 -19.70
CA SER A 234 -14.58 33.31 -18.39
C SER A 234 -14.11 32.29 -17.34
N ASN A 235 -13.17 32.66 -16.46
CA ASN A 235 -12.50 31.73 -15.51
C ASN A 235 -13.49 30.86 -14.70
N HIS A 236 -14.70 31.35 -14.41
CA HIS A 236 -15.76 30.57 -13.76
C HIS A 236 -16.22 29.34 -14.57
N ASN A 237 -16.38 29.47 -15.90
CA ASN A 237 -16.75 28.35 -16.76
C ASN A 237 -15.66 27.28 -16.85
N MET A 238 -14.39 27.68 -16.69
CA MET A 238 -13.26 26.75 -16.65
C MET A 238 -13.22 25.95 -15.34
N LEU A 239 -13.47 26.61 -14.20
CA LEU A 239 -13.60 25.95 -12.89
C LEU A 239 -14.75 24.95 -12.89
N ARG A 240 -15.91 25.30 -13.47
CA ARG A 240 -17.07 24.41 -13.61
C ARG A 240 -16.77 23.13 -14.39
N LYS A 241 -16.15 23.26 -15.56
CA LYS A 241 -15.73 22.10 -16.36
C LYS A 241 -14.72 21.24 -15.60
N LEU A 242 -13.77 21.87 -14.90
CA LEU A 242 -12.76 21.19 -14.07
C LEU A 242 -13.37 20.38 -12.92
N PHE A 243 -14.32 20.95 -12.17
CA PHE A 243 -15.01 20.21 -11.10
C PHE A 243 -15.82 19.03 -11.66
N HIS A 244 -16.48 19.22 -12.80
CA HIS A 244 -17.26 18.16 -13.45
C HIS A 244 -16.36 17.07 -14.07
N SER A 245 -15.22 17.43 -14.68
CA SER A 245 -14.28 16.44 -15.22
C SER A 245 -13.56 15.69 -14.09
N LEU A 246 -13.11 16.39 -13.04
CA LEU A 246 -12.41 15.78 -11.89
C LEU A 246 -13.32 14.82 -11.11
N SER A 247 -14.63 15.07 -11.05
CA SER A 247 -15.60 14.12 -10.47
C SER A 247 -15.93 12.94 -11.38
N LEU A 248 -15.74 13.07 -12.69
CA LEU A 248 -15.96 12.01 -13.69
C LEU A 248 -14.72 11.15 -13.97
N PHE A 249 -13.50 11.66 -13.69
CA PHE A 249 -12.28 10.87 -13.73
C PHE A 249 -12.30 9.82 -12.62
N LYS A 250 -12.95 8.69 -12.91
CA LYS A 250 -12.66 7.41 -12.27
C LYS A 250 -11.17 7.14 -12.48
N ILE A 251 -10.38 7.37 -11.44
CA ILE A 251 -9.02 6.87 -11.40
C ILE A 251 -9.15 5.35 -11.37
N ASN A 252 -8.66 4.70 -12.43
CA ASN A 252 -8.25 3.30 -12.38
C ASN A 252 -7.22 3.18 -11.26
N ILE A 253 -7.68 2.71 -10.09
CA ILE A 253 -6.84 2.14 -9.04
C ILE A 253 -6.94 0.63 -9.21
#